data_AF-A0A817XPZ1-F1
#
_entry.id   AF-A0A817XPZ1-F1
#
_cell.length_a   1.000
_cell.length_b   1.000
_cell.length_c   1.000
_cell.angle_alpha   90.00
_cell.angle_beta   90.00
_cell.angle_gamma   90.00
#
_symmetry.space_group_name_H-M   'P 1'
#
loop_
_entity.id
_entity.type
_entity.pdbx_description
1 polymer ?
#
loop_
_entity_poly.entity_id
_entity_poly.type
_entity_poly.pdbx_seq_one_letter_code
_entity_poly.pdbx_strand_id
1 'polypeptide(L)'
;MLKHSSIPCNGCNTLDIGNACYECQMCPNYNLCLRCFNNRKQTLNHLSSHPMLPIESPSTVNSNPLAKQHIDQMDRLGSTYLSSMLSKLSTNDDGMKLTPPSTRTLDKFSIDELYEYLLRLDPNLKSLAEKLKSERVTGADLVNFNEDDYNKCSITYGEKKKLQFLVEQKQLKVNSQSVVSTSTVSESTPMQNEITNLKEIIKKQEQEIQGKNSAIQQLEDIVEKQDQQTRLQEAIINQLQESLEKQTEEMRVLIELVQQHRSIVLSPSNSSDK
;
A
#
# COMPACT_ATOMS: atom_id res chain seq x y z
N MET A 1 8.63 -18.55 -22.36
CA MET A 1 9.00 -17.30 -21.67
C MET A 1 7.94 -16.28 -22.01
N LEU A 2 7.06 -15.99 -21.06
CA LEU A 2 5.93 -15.07 -21.27
C LEU A 2 6.34 -13.68 -20.80
N LYS A 3 6.30 -12.73 -21.73
CA LYS A 3 6.72 -11.34 -21.54
C LYS A 3 5.58 -10.56 -20.90
N HIS A 4 5.88 -9.66 -19.96
CA HIS A 4 4.97 -8.57 -19.59
C HIS A 4 4.87 -7.58 -20.76
N SER A 5 4.13 -7.95 -21.81
CA SER A 5 4.16 -7.30 -23.13
C SER A 5 3.42 -5.96 -23.21
N SER A 6 2.81 -5.48 -22.12
CA SER A 6 1.92 -4.31 -22.15
C SER A 6 2.35 -3.14 -21.27
N ILE A 7 3.38 -3.28 -20.42
CA ILE A 7 3.85 -2.18 -19.55
C ILE A 7 5.23 -1.73 -20.03
N PRO A 8 5.43 -0.47 -20.47
CA PRO A 8 6.75 0.04 -20.82
C PRO A 8 7.58 0.39 -19.59
N CYS A 9 8.88 0.12 -19.62
CA CYS A 9 9.79 0.57 -18.56
C CYS A 9 10.05 2.07 -18.71
N ASN A 10 9.68 2.91 -17.74
CA ASN A 10 9.93 4.35 -17.77
C ASN A 10 11.42 4.73 -17.71
N GLY A 11 12.29 3.81 -17.31
CA GLY A 11 13.73 4.06 -17.20
C GLY A 11 14.52 3.83 -18.49
N CYS A 12 14.08 2.93 -19.36
CA CYS A 12 14.77 2.60 -20.63
C CYS A 12 13.83 2.52 -21.84
N ASN A 13 12.54 2.79 -21.67
CA ASN A 13 11.49 2.77 -22.70
C ASN A 13 11.36 1.45 -23.46
N THR A 14 11.87 0.35 -22.90
CA THR A 14 11.71 -0.98 -23.49
C THR A 14 10.34 -1.54 -23.14
N LEU A 15 9.61 -2.01 -24.16
CA LEU A 15 8.32 -2.70 -24.03
C LEU A 15 8.46 -4.15 -23.56
N ASP A 16 9.68 -4.70 -23.61
CA ASP A 16 9.99 -6.05 -23.17
C ASP A 16 10.56 -6.02 -21.75
N ILE A 17 9.69 -5.94 -20.74
CA ILE A 17 10.12 -5.93 -19.33
C ILE A 17 10.61 -7.32 -18.84
N GLY A 18 10.56 -8.35 -19.68
CA GLY A 18 10.91 -9.71 -19.26
C GLY A 18 9.93 -10.23 -18.20
N ASN A 19 10.44 -10.97 -17.20
CA ASN A 19 9.62 -11.66 -16.18
C ASN A 19 9.44 -10.86 -14.87
N ALA A 20 9.98 -9.65 -14.76
CA ALA A 20 9.96 -8.89 -13.52
C ALA A 20 9.80 -7.39 -13.77
N CYS A 21 8.60 -6.90 -13.47
CA CYS A 21 8.24 -5.48 -13.48
C CYS A 21 8.14 -4.97 -12.05
N TYR A 22 8.58 -3.73 -11.80
CA TYR A 22 8.50 -3.07 -10.51
C TYR A 22 7.72 -1.76 -10.65
N GLU A 23 6.66 -1.60 -9.85
CA GLU A 23 5.84 -0.39 -9.81
C GLU A 23 6.23 0.50 -8.63
N CYS A 24 6.36 1.80 -8.88
CA CYS A 24 6.60 2.79 -7.83
C CYS A 24 5.33 3.09 -7.03
N GLN A 25 5.38 3.00 -5.71
CA GLN A 25 4.22 3.30 -4.85
C GLN A 25 3.97 4.81 -4.64
N MET A 26 4.91 5.66 -5.08
CA MET A 26 4.84 7.11 -4.92
C MET A 26 4.63 7.84 -6.25
N CYS A 27 4.96 7.20 -7.38
CA CYS A 27 4.90 7.82 -8.71
C CYS A 27 3.80 7.13 -9.53
N PRO A 28 2.78 7.87 -9.97
CA PRO A 28 1.70 7.28 -10.75
C PRO A 28 2.23 6.75 -12.10
N ASN A 29 1.80 5.55 -12.48
CA ASN A 29 2.14 4.89 -13.75
C ASN A 29 3.66 4.78 -14.01
N TYR A 30 4.47 4.63 -12.95
CA TYR A 30 5.91 4.53 -13.07
C TYR A 30 6.40 3.11 -12.79
N ASN A 31 6.83 2.46 -13.86
CA ASN A 31 7.26 1.07 -13.90
C ASN A 31 8.71 0.98 -14.33
N LEU A 32 9.50 0.15 -13.64
CA LEU A 32 10.86 -0.19 -14.03
C LEU A 32 10.98 -1.67 -14.31
N CYS A 33 11.74 -2.03 -15.34
CA CYS A 33 12.22 -3.39 -15.49
C CYS A 33 13.28 -3.71 -14.41
N LEU A 34 13.50 -4.99 -14.14
CA LEU A 34 14.51 -5.46 -13.18
C LEU A 34 15.88 -4.77 -13.34
N ARG A 35 16.32 -4.54 -14.59
CA ARG A 35 17.61 -3.87 -14.86
C ARG A 35 17.59 -2.41 -14.41
N CYS A 36 16.53 -1.67 -14.71
CA CYS A 36 16.40 -0.27 -14.30
C CYS A 36 16.19 -0.12 -12.79
N PHE A 37 15.47 -1.06 -12.18
CA PHE A 37 15.31 -1.14 -10.74
C PHE A 37 16.65 -1.38 -10.02
N ASN A 38 17.42 -2.39 -10.43
CA ASN A 38 18.74 -2.70 -9.86
C ASN A 38 19.73 -1.54 -10.04
N ASN A 39 19.65 -0.83 -11.17
CA ASN A 39 20.47 0.35 -11.44
C ASN A 39 19.95 1.63 -10.76
N ARG A 40 18.88 1.54 -9.93
CA ARG A 40 18.26 2.66 -9.22
C ARG A 40 17.97 3.86 -10.15
N LYS A 41 17.41 3.57 -11.33
CA LYS A 41 17.26 4.56 -12.40
C LYS A 41 16.35 5.70 -11.98
N GLN A 42 16.91 6.91 -11.89
CA GLN A 42 16.17 8.14 -11.63
C GLN A 42 15.71 8.79 -12.94
N THR A 43 14.54 9.43 -12.88
CA THR A 43 14.02 10.29 -13.95
C THR A 43 13.46 11.56 -13.33
N LEU A 44 13.00 12.51 -14.16
CA LEU A 44 12.41 13.77 -13.68
C LEU A 44 11.26 13.53 -12.68
N ASN A 45 10.49 12.46 -12.89
CA ASN A 45 9.28 12.15 -12.12
C ASN A 45 9.47 11.02 -11.11
N HIS A 46 10.70 10.52 -10.90
CA HIS A 46 10.97 9.41 -9.99
C HIS A 46 12.35 9.49 -9.34
N LEU A 47 12.36 9.41 -8.01
CA LEU A 47 13.56 9.31 -7.19
C LEU A 47 13.83 7.86 -6.82
N SER A 48 15.11 7.48 -6.79
CA SER A 48 15.55 6.12 -6.43
C SER A 48 15.27 5.75 -4.97
N SER A 49 14.86 6.70 -4.15
CA SER A 49 14.44 6.49 -2.76
C SER A 49 12.98 6.07 -2.64
N HIS A 50 12.18 6.16 -3.71
CA HIS A 50 10.79 5.77 -3.67
C HIS A 50 10.66 4.24 -3.54
N PRO A 51 9.77 3.74 -2.67
CA PRO A 51 9.50 2.31 -2.55
C PRO A 51 8.89 1.77 -3.85
N MET A 52 9.37 0.60 -4.28
CA MET A 52 8.87 -0.11 -5.46
C MET A 52 8.39 -1.52 -5.09
N LEU A 53 7.27 -1.94 -5.66
CA LEU A 53 6.71 -3.28 -5.48
C LEU A 53 6.88 -4.12 -6.75
N PRO A 54 7.29 -5.40 -6.65
CA PRO A 54 7.28 -6.30 -7.79
C PRO A 54 5.83 -6.60 -8.21
N ILE A 55 5.55 -6.48 -9.50
CA ILE A 55 4.28 -6.87 -10.12
C ILE A 55 4.43 -8.31 -10.57
N GLU A 56 3.74 -9.24 -9.92
CA GLU A 56 3.69 -10.63 -10.37
C GLU A 56 2.86 -10.74 -11.66
N SER A 57 3.36 -11.47 -12.65
CA SER A 57 2.59 -11.77 -13.86
C SER A 57 1.30 -12.53 -13.50
N PRO A 58 0.16 -12.28 -14.16
CA PRO A 58 -1.12 -12.93 -13.86
C PRO A 58 -1.10 -14.47 -13.99
N SER A 59 -0.03 -15.06 -14.51
CA SER A 59 0.13 -16.52 -14.64
C SER A 59 0.61 -17.23 -13.37
N THR A 60 1.12 -16.54 -12.34
CA THR A 60 1.65 -17.19 -11.12
C THR A 60 0.64 -17.35 -9.99
N VAL A 61 -0.59 -16.84 -10.16
CA VAL A 61 -1.63 -16.87 -9.11
C VAL A 61 -2.10 -18.30 -8.74
N ASN A 62 -1.70 -19.33 -9.49
CA ASN A 62 -2.23 -20.69 -9.29
C ASN A 62 -1.25 -21.79 -8.84
N SER A 63 -0.05 -21.47 -8.34
CA SER A 63 0.82 -22.55 -7.81
C SER A 63 1.86 -22.19 -6.75
N ASN A 64 1.65 -21.15 -5.93
CA ASN A 64 2.52 -20.92 -4.77
C ASN A 64 1.78 -21.12 -3.43
N PRO A 65 1.87 -22.31 -2.79
CA PRO A 65 1.28 -22.59 -1.48
C PRO A 65 1.73 -21.60 -0.40
N LEU A 66 2.90 -20.97 -0.58
CA LEU A 66 3.50 -20.04 0.35
C LEU A 66 2.77 -18.68 0.40
N ALA A 67 2.26 -18.20 -0.74
CA ALA A 67 1.50 -16.94 -0.80
C ALA A 67 0.11 -17.09 -0.18
N LYS A 68 -0.54 -18.25 -0.39
CA LYS A 68 -1.81 -18.59 0.25
C LYS A 68 -1.65 -18.75 1.77
N GLN A 69 -0.53 -19.35 2.20
CA GLN A 69 -0.18 -19.44 3.62
C GLN A 69 0.07 -18.06 4.25
N HIS A 70 0.64 -17.11 3.50
CA HIS A 70 0.89 -15.75 4.02
C HIS A 70 -0.39 -14.91 4.13
N ILE A 71 -1.32 -15.01 3.16
CA ILE A 71 -2.64 -14.35 3.24
C ILE A 71 -3.47 -14.95 4.39
N ASP A 72 -3.55 -16.28 4.48
CA ASP A 72 -4.24 -16.96 5.60
C ASP A 72 -3.59 -16.63 6.96
N GLN A 73 -2.27 -16.41 7.00
CA GLN A 73 -1.57 -16.00 8.22
C GLN A 73 -1.87 -14.54 8.59
N MET A 74 -2.02 -13.64 7.62
CA MET A 74 -2.42 -12.24 7.87
C MET A 74 -3.88 -12.14 8.33
N ASP A 75 -4.81 -12.92 7.77
CA ASP A 75 -6.20 -12.98 8.25
C ASP A 75 -6.33 -13.63 9.64
N ARG A 76 -5.51 -14.65 9.93
CA ARG A 76 -5.41 -15.21 11.29
C ARG A 76 -4.81 -14.22 12.29
N LEU A 77 -3.82 -13.42 11.90
CA LEU A 77 -3.25 -12.39 12.76
C LEU A 77 -4.24 -11.23 12.99
N GLY A 78 -5.01 -10.83 11.97
CA GLY A 78 -6.07 -9.83 12.09
C GLY A 78 -7.20 -10.26 13.04
N SER A 79 -7.69 -11.51 12.90
CA SER A 79 -8.76 -12.03 13.76
C SER A 79 -8.30 -12.30 15.20
N THR A 80 -7.07 -12.79 15.41
CA THR A 80 -6.51 -12.97 16.76
C THR A 80 -6.19 -11.65 17.45
N TYR A 81 -5.77 -10.62 16.71
CA TYR A 81 -5.55 -9.28 17.25
C TYR A 81 -6.87 -8.62 17.71
N LEU A 82 -7.92 -8.69 16.89
CA LEU A 82 -9.26 -8.20 17.25
C LEU A 82 -9.87 -9.02 18.40
N SER A 83 -9.77 -10.35 18.39
CA SER A 83 -10.22 -11.19 19.50
C SER A 83 -9.43 -10.94 20.80
N SER A 84 -8.12 -10.67 20.72
CA SER A 84 -7.30 -10.32 21.91
C SER A 84 -7.63 -8.93 22.45
N MET A 85 -7.95 -7.96 21.59
CA MET A 85 -8.46 -6.66 22.02
C MET A 85 -9.82 -6.79 22.69
N LEU A 86 -10.73 -7.56 22.10
CA LEU A 86 -12.08 -7.74 22.62
C LEU A 86 -12.10 -8.58 23.91
N SER A 87 -11.22 -9.58 24.04
CA SER A 87 -11.10 -10.36 25.28
C SER A 87 -10.60 -9.52 26.45
N LYS A 88 -9.71 -8.55 26.19
CA LYS A 88 -9.23 -7.58 27.21
C LYS A 88 -10.29 -6.59 27.65
N LEU A 89 -11.37 -6.43 26.88
CA LEU A 89 -12.53 -5.61 27.25
C LEU A 89 -13.61 -6.41 28.00
N SER A 90 -13.54 -7.75 27.99
CA SER A 90 -14.59 -8.63 28.51
C SER A 90 -14.28 -9.30 29.86
N THR A 91 -13.05 -9.29 30.36
CA THR A 91 -12.75 -9.84 31.69
C THR A 91 -12.94 -8.78 32.78
N ASN A 92 -14.20 -8.54 33.12
CA ASN A 92 -14.59 -8.03 34.44
C ASN A 92 -14.83 -9.23 35.36
N ASP A 93 -13.78 -9.90 35.82
CA ASP A 93 -13.74 -10.54 37.14
C ASP A 93 -12.33 -11.05 37.42
N ASP A 94 -11.99 -11.16 38.70
CA ASP A 94 -10.68 -11.53 39.27
C ASP A 94 -9.62 -10.43 39.33
N GLY A 95 -9.80 -9.56 40.33
CA GLY A 95 -8.86 -9.48 41.46
C GLY A 95 -7.41 -9.02 41.23
N MET A 96 -7.00 -8.67 40.01
CA MET A 96 -5.69 -8.10 39.77
C MET A 96 -5.78 -6.59 40.01
N LYS A 97 -5.26 -6.11 41.15
CA LYS A 97 -5.08 -4.68 41.46
C LYS A 97 -4.27 -4.01 40.35
N LEU A 98 -4.95 -3.58 39.29
CA LEU A 98 -4.43 -2.61 38.34
C LEU A 98 -4.33 -1.30 39.11
N THR A 99 -3.14 -1.03 39.65
CA THR A 99 -2.80 0.32 40.07
C THR A 99 -3.10 1.24 38.88
N PRO A 100 -3.86 2.34 39.08
CA PRO A 100 -4.17 3.26 38.00
C PRO A 100 -2.87 3.68 37.31
N PRO A 101 -2.88 3.87 35.97
CA PRO A 101 -1.67 4.21 35.23
C PRO A 101 -1.07 5.44 35.89
N SER A 102 0.07 5.25 36.55
CA SER A 102 0.69 6.30 37.32
C SER A 102 0.85 7.51 36.43
N THR A 103 0.44 8.68 36.91
CA THR A 103 0.58 10.00 36.26
C THR A 103 2.05 10.42 36.07
N ARG A 104 2.96 9.46 36.05
CA ARG A 104 4.38 9.66 35.83
C ARG A 104 4.58 10.24 34.43
N THR A 105 5.34 11.32 34.43
CA THR A 105 5.80 12.01 33.24
C THR A 105 6.83 11.13 32.53
N LEU A 106 6.90 11.23 31.20
CA LEU A 106 7.70 10.31 30.36
C LEU A 106 9.19 10.34 30.75
N ASP A 107 9.68 11.50 31.17
CA ASP A 107 11.05 11.72 31.67
C ASP A 107 11.43 10.84 32.88
N LYS A 108 10.46 10.33 33.63
CA LYS A 108 10.71 9.49 34.82
C LYS A 108 10.80 8.01 34.51
N PHE A 109 10.69 7.61 33.25
CA PHE A 109 10.65 6.21 32.87
C PHE A 109 12.08 5.68 32.79
N SER A 110 12.35 4.62 33.55
CA SER A 110 13.53 3.78 33.33
C SER A 110 13.49 3.12 31.95
N ILE A 111 14.61 2.56 31.51
CA ILE A 111 14.74 1.90 30.20
C ILE A 111 13.69 0.79 30.04
N ASP A 112 13.51 -0.04 31.07
CA ASP A 112 12.53 -1.13 31.05
C ASP A 112 11.09 -0.62 31.10
N GLU A 113 10.80 0.42 31.89
CA GLU A 113 9.47 1.04 31.92
C GLU A 113 9.12 1.69 30.57
N LEU A 114 10.08 2.33 29.89
CA LEU A 114 9.89 2.91 28.56
C LEU A 114 9.61 1.83 27.52
N TYR A 115 10.35 0.73 27.56
CA TYR A 115 10.15 -0.42 26.68
C TYR A 115 8.73 -1.00 26.83
N GLU A 116 8.32 -1.32 28.05
CA GLU A 116 6.98 -1.86 28.34
C GLU A 116 5.87 -0.88 27.95
N TYR A 117 6.10 0.42 28.16
CA TYR A 117 5.17 1.46 27.76
C TYR A 117 4.95 1.52 26.25
N LEU A 118 6.02 1.47 25.46
CA LEU A 118 5.93 1.47 23.99
C LEU A 118 5.20 0.22 23.46
N LEU A 119 5.49 -0.96 24.03
CA LEU A 119 4.79 -2.20 23.67
C LEU A 119 3.31 -2.17 24.02
N ARG A 120 2.95 -1.57 25.16
CA ARG A 120 1.56 -1.45 25.60
C ARG A 120 0.76 -0.48 24.72
N LEU A 121 1.42 0.56 24.19
CA LEU A 121 0.78 1.51 23.28
C LEU A 121 0.51 0.91 21.90
N ASP A 122 1.53 0.30 21.30
CA ASP A 122 1.45 -0.29 19.97
C ASP A 122 2.46 -1.43 19.88
N PRO A 123 2.01 -2.71 19.80
CA PRO A 123 2.89 -3.86 19.66
C PRO A 123 3.81 -3.79 18.43
N ASN A 124 3.44 -3.04 17.40
CA ASN A 124 4.27 -2.85 16.20
C ASN A 124 5.52 -2.00 16.48
N LEU A 125 5.59 -1.31 17.62
CA LEU A 125 6.77 -0.58 18.07
C LEU A 125 7.85 -1.48 18.70
N LYS A 126 7.66 -2.80 18.75
CA LYS A 126 8.64 -3.71 19.37
C LYS A 126 10.06 -3.54 18.83
N SER A 127 10.21 -3.47 17.50
CA SER A 127 11.53 -3.26 16.87
C SER A 127 12.18 -1.95 17.35
N LEU A 128 11.39 -0.87 17.44
CA LEU A 128 11.84 0.43 17.93
C LEU A 128 12.19 0.39 19.42
N ALA A 129 11.37 -0.26 20.23
CA ALA A 129 11.59 -0.40 21.67
C ALA A 129 12.89 -1.18 21.95
N GLU A 130 13.18 -2.23 21.18
CA GLU A 130 14.46 -2.96 21.27
C GLU A 130 15.65 -2.07 20.89
N LYS A 131 15.56 -1.27 19.83
CA LYS A 131 16.62 -0.31 19.45
C LYS A 131 16.91 0.66 20.60
N LEU A 132 15.87 1.30 21.14
CA LEU A 132 15.99 2.24 22.25
C LEU A 132 16.56 1.57 23.51
N LYS A 133 16.14 0.33 23.80
CA LYS A 133 16.66 -0.46 24.92
C LYS A 133 18.13 -0.82 24.75
N SER A 134 18.55 -1.19 23.53
CA SER A 134 19.94 -1.54 23.22
C SER A 134 20.88 -0.34 23.38
N GLU A 135 20.42 0.85 23.00
CA GLU A 135 21.13 2.13 23.18
C GLU A 135 20.96 2.71 24.60
N ARG A 136 20.27 2.00 25.49
CA ARG A 136 20.01 2.38 26.89
C ARG A 136 19.32 3.74 27.04
N VAL A 137 18.44 4.08 26.10
CA VAL A 137 17.69 5.34 26.10
C VAL A 137 16.66 5.33 27.22
N THR A 138 16.75 6.29 28.13
CA THR A 138 15.74 6.51 29.18
C THR A 138 14.61 7.40 28.69
N GLY A 139 13.53 7.49 29.46
CA GLY A 139 12.45 8.42 29.16
C GLY A 139 12.90 9.89 29.14
N ALA A 140 13.85 10.28 30.00
CA ALA A 140 14.41 11.63 30.04
C ALA A 140 15.23 11.94 28.77
N ASP A 141 15.99 10.97 28.28
CA ASP A 141 16.73 11.10 27.03
C ASP A 141 15.77 11.28 25.87
N LEU A 142 14.75 10.41 25.77
CA LEU A 142 13.77 10.44 24.68
C LEU A 142 13.01 11.77 24.57
N VAL A 143 12.71 12.42 25.70
CA VAL A 143 12.08 13.75 25.72
C VAL A 143 12.97 14.82 25.09
N ASN A 144 14.30 14.67 25.19
CA ASN A 144 15.29 15.63 24.70
C ASN A 144 15.98 15.18 23.39
N PHE A 145 15.46 14.15 22.72
CA PHE A 145 16.04 13.63 21.49
C PHE A 145 16.14 14.70 20.39
N ASN A 146 17.34 14.88 19.86
CA ASN A 146 17.61 15.67 18.66
C ASN A 146 17.85 14.77 17.44
N GLU A 147 18.11 15.37 16.27
CA GLU A 147 18.36 14.63 15.02
C GLU A 147 19.51 13.63 15.11
N ASP A 148 20.58 13.98 15.82
CA ASP A 148 21.76 13.13 15.95
C ASP A 148 21.44 11.88 16.79
N ASP A 149 20.60 12.00 17.81
CA ASP A 149 20.15 10.88 18.65
C ASP A 149 19.30 9.88 17.84
N TYR A 150 18.39 10.38 16.98
CA TYR A 150 17.59 9.53 16.09
C TYR A 150 18.47 8.76 15.11
N ASN A 151 19.48 9.43 14.53
CA ASN A 151 20.42 8.82 13.60
C ASN A 151 21.28 7.76 14.29
N LYS A 152 21.77 8.05 15.51
CA LYS A 152 22.55 7.11 16.31
C LYS A 152 21.78 5.83 16.60
N CYS A 153 20.50 5.95 16.94
CA CYS A 153 19.64 4.80 17.25
C CYS A 153 19.10 4.07 15.99
N SER A 154 19.51 4.46 14.78
CA SER A 154 19.00 3.90 13.51
C SER A 154 17.47 3.92 13.43
N ILE A 155 16.87 5.03 13.87
CA ILE A 155 15.42 5.23 13.90
C ILE A 155 14.98 5.75 12.53
N THR A 156 14.01 5.08 11.91
CA THR A 156 13.44 5.49 10.63
C THR A 156 12.57 6.75 10.79
N TYR A 157 12.34 7.46 9.68
CA TYR A 157 11.49 8.66 9.69
C TYR A 157 10.08 8.41 10.27
N GLY A 158 9.47 7.26 9.93
CA GLY A 158 8.15 6.88 10.44
C GLY A 158 8.15 6.59 11.95
N GLU A 159 9.15 5.86 12.44
CA GLU A 159 9.33 5.60 13.88
C GLU A 159 9.55 6.92 14.65
N LYS A 160 10.38 7.82 14.11
CA LYS A 160 10.61 9.15 14.67
C LYS A 160 9.33 9.96 14.80
N LYS A 161 8.50 10.02 13.75
CA LYS A 161 7.23 10.76 13.79
C LYS A 161 6.27 10.20 14.85
N LYS A 162 6.24 8.87 15.01
CA LYS A 162 5.47 8.23 16.09
C LYS A 162 6.00 8.61 17.47
N LEU A 163 7.32 8.59 17.68
CA LEU A 163 7.92 8.99 18.96
C LEU A 163 7.65 10.46 19.31
N GLN A 164 7.81 11.37 18.35
CA GLN A 164 7.52 12.80 18.54
C GLN A 164 6.06 13.01 18.99
N PHE A 165 5.11 12.37 18.29
CA PHE A 165 3.71 12.43 18.65
C PHE A 165 3.42 11.90 20.06
N LEU A 166 4.08 10.80 20.47
CA LEU A 166 3.93 10.22 21.81
C LEU A 166 4.48 11.14 22.91
N VAL A 167 5.62 11.78 22.67
CA VAL A 167 6.23 12.74 23.58
C VAL A 167 5.30 13.94 23.76
N GLU A 168 4.79 14.52 22.67
CA GLU A 168 3.86 15.65 22.68
C GLU A 168 2.56 15.31 23.44
N GLN A 169 1.92 14.17 23.13
CA GLN A 169 0.69 13.73 23.79
C GLN A 169 0.85 13.56 25.30
N LYS A 170 2.01 13.08 25.77
CA LYS A 170 2.27 12.91 27.19
C LYS A 170 2.61 14.22 27.89
N GLN A 171 3.31 15.14 27.23
CA GLN A 171 3.60 16.47 27.79
C GLN A 171 2.33 17.34 27.93
N LEU A 172 1.42 17.27 26.94
CA LEU A 172 0.16 18.04 26.97
C LEU A 172 -0.77 17.64 28.12
N LYS A 173 -0.79 16.35 28.51
CA LYS A 173 -1.59 15.85 29.65
C LYS A 173 -1.06 16.34 31.00
N VAL A 174 0.23 16.65 31.11
CA VAL A 174 0.83 17.20 32.34
C VAL A 174 0.45 18.66 32.53
N ASN A 175 0.47 19.45 31.45
CA ASN A 175 0.13 20.88 31.53
C ASN A 175 -1.36 21.11 31.80
N SER A 176 -2.25 20.28 31.24
CA SER A 176 -3.70 20.39 31.45
C SER A 176 -4.17 20.01 32.86
N GLN A 177 -3.36 19.28 33.63
CA GLN A 177 -3.67 18.94 35.03
C GLN A 177 -3.17 19.98 36.06
N SER A 178 -2.33 20.95 35.68
CA SER A 178 -1.85 22.00 36.59
C SER A 178 -2.68 23.29 36.59
N VAL A 179 -3.64 23.45 35.68
CA VAL A 179 -4.39 24.72 35.49
C VAL A 179 -5.74 24.73 36.23
N VAL A 180 -6.09 23.68 36.98
CA VAL A 180 -7.27 23.71 37.87
C VAL A 180 -6.87 24.25 39.24
N SER A 181 -6.47 25.52 39.30
CA SER A 181 -6.53 26.34 40.51
C SER A 181 -6.26 27.81 40.17
N THR A 182 -7.27 28.63 40.43
CA THR A 182 -7.27 30.09 40.59
C THR A 182 -7.40 30.99 39.35
N SER A 183 -8.42 31.85 39.46
CA SER A 183 -8.50 33.24 38.99
C SER A 183 -9.19 33.52 37.65
N THR A 184 -10.45 33.93 37.81
CA THR A 184 -11.17 34.92 37.02
C THR A 184 -10.30 36.16 36.70
N VAL A 185 -9.84 36.35 35.47
CA VAL A 185 -9.59 37.69 34.91
C VAL A 185 -9.84 37.67 33.41
N SER A 186 -10.80 38.50 33.01
CA SER A 186 -11.11 38.92 31.66
C SER A 186 -9.93 39.70 31.07
N GLU A 187 -9.23 39.16 30.06
CA GLU A 187 -8.42 39.87 29.05
C GLU A 187 -7.64 38.84 28.21
N SER A 188 -8.27 38.23 27.20
CA SER A 188 -7.60 37.31 26.25
C SER A 188 -7.97 37.57 24.78
N THR A 189 -8.33 38.82 24.46
CA THR A 189 -8.86 39.24 23.16
C THR A 189 -7.97 38.95 21.94
N PRO A 190 -6.63 39.09 21.95
CA PRO A 190 -5.83 38.84 20.74
C PRO A 190 -5.78 37.36 20.35
N MET A 191 -5.63 36.47 21.33
CA MET A 191 -5.59 35.02 21.12
C MET A 191 -6.96 34.49 20.67
N GLN A 192 -8.05 35.04 21.22
CA GLN A 192 -9.41 34.67 20.84
C GLN A 192 -9.74 35.04 19.38
N ASN A 193 -9.20 36.17 18.89
CA ASN A 193 -9.35 36.59 17.50
C ASN A 193 -8.57 35.68 16.56
N GLU A 194 -7.34 35.29 16.93
CA GLU A 194 -6.53 34.36 16.13
C GLU A 194 -7.16 32.97 16.03
N ILE A 195 -7.72 32.46 17.15
CA ILE A 195 -8.51 31.22 17.17
C ILE A 195 -9.73 31.33 16.24
N THR A 196 -10.41 32.47 16.24
CA THR A 196 -11.59 32.68 15.39
C THR A 196 -11.20 32.70 13.91
N ASN A 197 -10.11 33.38 13.55
CA ASN A 197 -9.56 33.38 12.19
C ASN A 197 -9.15 31.98 11.72
N LEU A 198 -8.45 31.20 12.56
CA LEU A 198 -8.07 29.82 12.24
C LEU A 198 -9.29 28.92 12.02
N LYS A 199 -10.36 29.10 12.79
CA LYS A 199 -11.62 28.36 12.59
C LYS A 199 -12.27 28.66 11.24
N GLU A 200 -12.23 29.92 10.80
CA GLU A 200 -12.74 30.30 9.48
C GLU A 200 -11.91 29.68 8.34
N ILE A 201 -10.58 29.66 8.49
CA ILE A 201 -9.67 29.02 7.53
C ILE A 201 -9.95 27.51 7.44
N ILE A 202 -10.08 26.83 8.58
CA ILE A 202 -10.39 25.39 8.63
C ILE A 202 -11.74 25.12 7.93
N LYS A 203 -12.78 25.90 8.26
CA LYS A 203 -14.10 25.75 7.63
C LYS A 203 -14.04 25.92 6.11
N LYS A 204 -13.25 26.86 5.61
CA LYS A 204 -13.04 27.07 4.17
C LYS A 204 -12.32 25.87 3.54
N GLN A 205 -11.30 25.33 4.20
CA GLN A 205 -10.59 24.14 3.74
C GLN A 205 -11.49 22.90 3.72
N GLU A 206 -12.35 22.71 4.73
CA GLU A 206 -13.32 21.62 4.77
C GLU A 206 -14.28 21.67 3.58
N GLN A 207 -14.77 22.85 3.22
CA GLN A 207 -15.62 23.03 2.03
C GLN A 207 -14.87 22.70 0.73
N GLU A 208 -13.61 23.11 0.61
CA GLU A 208 -12.78 22.78 -0.55
C GLU A 208 -12.52 21.26 -0.66
N ILE A 209 -12.23 20.61 0.47
CA ILE A 209 -12.06 19.15 0.54
C ILE A 209 -13.35 18.43 0.14
N GLN A 210 -14.50 18.89 0.63
CA GLN A 210 -15.80 18.33 0.26
C GLN A 210 -16.06 18.46 -1.26
N GLY A 211 -15.71 19.60 -1.85
CA GLY A 211 -15.78 19.81 -3.30
C GLY A 211 -14.89 18.84 -4.07
N LYS A 212 -13.63 18.66 -3.64
CA LYS A 212 -12.69 17.70 -4.25
C LYS A 212 -13.16 16.27 -4.12
N ASN A 213 -13.71 15.86 -2.97
CA ASN A 213 -14.26 14.53 -2.78
C ASN A 213 -15.42 14.24 -3.74
N SER A 214 -16.26 15.23 -4.01
CA SER A 214 -17.36 15.10 -4.97
C SER A 214 -16.84 14.93 -6.40
N ALA A 215 -15.75 15.63 -6.76
CA ALA A 215 -15.08 15.47 -8.05
C ALA A 215 -14.38 14.10 -8.19
N ILE A 216 -13.78 13.59 -7.11
CA ILE A 216 -13.18 12.25 -7.08
C ILE A 216 -14.26 11.19 -7.34
N GLN A 217 -15.41 11.29 -6.69
CA GLN A 217 -16.53 10.36 -6.91
C GLN A 217 -16.97 10.33 -8.38
N GLN A 218 -17.05 11.52 -9.03
CA GLN A 218 -17.38 11.59 -10.46
C GLN A 218 -16.32 10.94 -11.35
N LEU A 219 -15.04 11.05 -10.99
CA LEU A 219 -13.96 10.40 -11.72
C LEU A 219 -14.00 8.88 -11.55
N GLU A 220 -14.32 8.37 -10.36
CA GLU A 220 -14.52 6.94 -10.11
C GLU A 220 -15.64 6.37 -11.00
N ASP A 221 -16.78 7.06 -11.09
CA ASP A 221 -17.89 6.66 -11.98
C ASP A 221 -17.48 6.64 -13.46
N ILE A 222 -16.61 7.58 -13.88
CA ILE A 222 -16.08 7.63 -15.26
C ILE A 222 -15.15 6.45 -15.51
N VAL A 223 -14.26 6.13 -14.57
CA VAL A 223 -13.33 5.00 -14.66
C VAL A 223 -14.09 3.68 -14.71
N GLU A 224 -15.14 3.51 -13.90
CA GLU A 224 -15.98 2.31 -13.94
C GLU A 224 -16.66 2.15 -15.31
N LYS A 225 -17.20 3.23 -15.88
CA LYS A 225 -17.78 3.21 -17.24
C LYS A 225 -16.75 2.88 -18.31
N GLN A 226 -15.51 3.38 -18.17
CA GLN A 226 -14.43 3.03 -19.10
C GLN A 226 -14.06 1.54 -19.00
N ASP A 227 -13.98 0.97 -17.80
CA ASP A 227 -13.72 -0.46 -17.61
C ASP A 227 -14.82 -1.32 -18.25
N GLN A 228 -16.09 -0.94 -18.04
CA GLN A 228 -17.23 -1.60 -18.71
C GLN A 228 -17.13 -1.51 -20.24
N GLN A 229 -16.72 -0.35 -20.77
CA GLN A 229 -16.52 -0.17 -22.20
C GLN A 229 -15.37 -1.04 -22.74
N THR A 230 -14.26 -1.14 -22.01
CA THR A 230 -13.12 -1.99 -22.39
C THR A 230 -13.52 -3.47 -22.41
N ARG A 231 -14.25 -3.96 -21.40
CA ARG A 231 -14.76 -5.34 -21.39
C ARG A 231 -15.68 -5.63 -22.58
N LEU A 232 -16.52 -4.67 -22.97
CA LEU A 232 -17.37 -4.81 -24.15
C LEU A 232 -16.54 -4.86 -25.45
N GLN A 233 -15.51 -4.02 -25.56
CA GLN A 233 -14.60 -4.04 -26.71
C GLN A 233 -13.85 -5.38 -26.81
N GLU A 234 -13.34 -5.91 -25.70
CA GLU A 234 -12.69 -7.23 -25.66
C GLU A 234 -13.64 -8.35 -26.08
N ALA A 235 -14.89 -8.32 -25.60
CA ALA A 235 -15.90 -9.30 -26.00
C ALA A 235 -16.18 -9.27 -27.52
N ILE A 236 -16.27 -8.07 -28.11
CA ILE A 236 -16.45 -7.89 -29.56
C ILE A 236 -15.23 -8.43 -30.32
N ILE A 237 -14.01 -8.12 -29.86
CA ILE A 237 -12.77 -8.60 -30.48
C ILE A 237 -12.73 -10.13 -30.48
N ASN A 238 -13.04 -10.77 -29.35
CA ASN A 238 -13.05 -12.22 -29.23
C ASN A 238 -14.07 -12.86 -30.19
N GLN A 239 -15.28 -12.28 -30.27
CA GLN A 239 -16.31 -12.76 -31.19
C GLN A 239 -15.88 -12.65 -32.67
N LEU A 240 -15.19 -11.57 -33.03
CA LEU A 240 -14.64 -11.40 -34.38
C LEU A 240 -13.51 -12.40 -34.67
N GLN A 241 -12.65 -12.69 -33.69
CA GLN A 241 -11.60 -13.70 -33.81
C GLN A 241 -12.17 -15.11 -34.03
N GLU A 242 -13.16 -15.51 -33.24
CA GLU A 242 -13.85 -16.80 -33.41
C GLU A 242 -14.49 -16.93 -34.81
N SER A 243 -15.12 -15.85 -35.29
CA SER A 243 -15.70 -15.79 -36.63
C SER A 243 -14.63 -15.94 -37.72
N LEU A 244 -13.48 -15.27 -37.55
CA LEU A 244 -12.36 -15.35 -38.50
C LEU A 244 -11.72 -16.74 -38.52
N GLU A 245 -11.54 -17.37 -37.36
CA GLU A 245 -11.03 -18.75 -37.25
C GLU A 245 -11.98 -19.73 -37.94
N LYS A 246 -13.29 -19.58 -37.74
CA LYS A 246 -14.29 -20.39 -38.44
C LYS A 246 -14.21 -20.22 -39.96
N GLN A 247 -14.12 -18.99 -40.46
CA GLN A 247 -13.94 -18.75 -41.90
C GLN A 247 -12.64 -19.32 -42.44
N THR A 248 -11.56 -19.23 -41.66
CA THR A 248 -10.25 -19.79 -42.03
C THR A 248 -10.31 -21.30 -42.16
N GLU A 249 -11.03 -21.97 -41.25
CA GLU A 249 -11.22 -23.42 -41.29
C GLU A 249 -12.11 -23.85 -42.45
N GLU A 250 -13.21 -23.12 -42.71
CA GLU A 250 -14.05 -23.34 -43.90
C GLU A 250 -13.23 -23.23 -45.20
N MET A 251 -12.36 -22.21 -45.29
CA MET A 251 -11.45 -22.04 -46.42
C MET A 251 -10.42 -23.17 -46.53
N ARG A 252 -9.88 -23.66 -45.40
CA ARG A 252 -8.95 -24.80 -45.38
C ARG A 252 -9.57 -26.06 -45.96
N VAL A 253 -10.80 -26.38 -45.55
CA VAL A 253 -11.56 -27.54 -46.07
C VAL A 253 -11.80 -27.40 -47.57
N LEU A 254 -12.16 -26.20 -48.06
CA LEU A 254 -12.34 -25.95 -49.50
C LEU A 254 -11.05 -26.18 -50.28
N ILE A 255 -9.90 -25.74 -49.76
CA ILE A 255 -8.59 -25.96 -50.39
C ILE A 255 -8.28 -27.47 -50.49
N GLU A 256 -8.51 -28.24 -49.41
CA GLU A 256 -8.31 -29.68 -49.41
C GLU A 256 -9.20 -30.40 -50.44
N LEU A 257 -10.47 -30.01 -50.55
CA LEU A 257 -11.41 -30.55 -51.56
C LEU A 257 -10.93 -30.26 -52.99
N VAL A 258 -10.44 -29.04 -53.25
CA VAL A 258 -9.89 -28.68 -54.56
C VAL A 258 -8.64 -29.51 -54.89
N GLN A 259 -7.76 -29.75 -53.92
CA GLN A 259 -6.56 -30.57 -54.10
C GLN A 259 -6.91 -32.04 -54.37
N GLN A 260 -7.91 -32.59 -53.68
CA GLN A 260 -8.42 -33.94 -53.93
C GLN A 260 -9.00 -34.06 -55.34
N HIS A 261 -9.86 -33.11 -55.75
CA HIS A 261 -10.45 -33.11 -57.08
C HIS A 261 -9.39 -33.04 -58.18
N ARG A 262 -8.36 -32.19 -58.01
CA ARG A 262 -7.23 -32.10 -58.93
C ARG A 262 -6.48 -33.43 -59.08
N SER A 263 -6.32 -34.17 -57.98
CA SER A 263 -5.65 -35.48 -58.00
C SER A 263 -6.46 -36.53 -58.78
N ILE A 264 -7.79 -36.50 -58.67
CA ILE A 264 -8.69 -37.38 -59.43
C ILE A 264 -8.59 -37.07 -60.93
N VAL A 265 -8.64 -35.79 -61.32
CA VAL A 265 -8.60 -35.37 -62.73
C VAL A 265 -7.25 -35.69 -63.40
N LEU A 266 -6.14 -35.61 -62.66
CA LEU A 266 -4.80 -35.86 -63.19
C LEU A 266 -4.35 -37.32 -63.11
N SER A 267 -5.19 -38.22 -62.59
CA SER A 267 -4.90 -39.66 -62.56
C SER A 267 -4.86 -40.22 -63.99
N PRO A 268 -3.72 -40.73 -64.49
CA PRO A 268 -3.68 -41.28 -65.84
C PRO A 268 -4.61 -42.48 -65.92
N SER A 269 -5.54 -42.44 -66.88
CA SER A 269 -6.33 -43.60 -67.27
C SER A 269 -5.38 -44.68 -67.76
N ASN A 270 -4.96 -45.58 -66.86
CA ASN A 270 -4.29 -46.82 -67.22
C ASN A 270 -5.31 -47.70 -67.93
N SER A 271 -5.62 -47.37 -69.18
CA SER A 271 -6.14 -48.33 -70.15
C SER A 271 -4.97 -49.21 -70.57
N SER A 272 -4.67 -50.20 -69.73
CA SER A 272 -4.13 -51.45 -70.24
C SER A 272 -5.27 -52.14 -70.97
N ASP A 273 -5.16 -52.22 -72.29
CA ASP A 273 -5.58 -53.35 -73.13
C ASP A 273 -5.03 -53.03 -74.54
N LYS A 274 -3.95 -53.70 -74.97
CA LYS A 274 -3.88 -55.07 -75.53
C LYS A 274 -4.71 -55.22 -76.80
#